data_AF-B3EG55-F1
#
_entry.id   AF-B3EG55-F1
#
_cell.length_a   1.000
_cell.length_b   1.000
_cell.length_c   1.000
_cell.angle_alpha   90.00
_cell.angle_beta   90.00
_cell.angle_gamma   90.00
#
_symmetry.space_group_name_H-M   'P 1'
#
loop_
_entity.id
_entity.type
_entity.pdbx_description
1 polymer ?
#
loop_
_entity_poly.entity_id
_entity_poly.type
_entity_poly.pdbx_seq_one_letter_code
_entity_poly.pdbx_strand_id
1 'polypeptide(L)'
;MEKKGCNNLHPQSMCPAFGGLRVLMRIDGVQVCLVADQGCAYGLTFVSHFYAARKSIVTPELMNVQISGGTMIDDVRRTIGEIALDPAVKFIPVVSTCVAETAGIAEELLPRKAGNADVLLVRLPAFQLRTHPEAKDVTVATLLNRFALPDREKKKKSLVILGEIFPVDAMTIGSVLQKIGVESVIALPGTSLEDYAEAGRAEACAVLHPFYERTAAFFEQRGATIVKGNPIGANGTAQWIKRVGEALELDPALVDAAAEEEGQKARDAMSRFGNLQGSVIVAGYEGNELPVVRLLLEAGLDVPYASTSIARMPLGEEDHKVLSMLGTEIRYRKYLEEDMDAVIRYKPDLVIGTTSLDSFAKERGIPAIYYTNNISARPLFFAAGAATVLGMVSGLLARKDVFRSMKEYFTT
;
A
#
# COMPACT_ATOMS: atom_id res chain seq x y z
N MET A 1 -28.06 8.59 -18.30
CA MET A 1 -28.24 7.45 -17.39
C MET A 1 -28.40 8.01 -15.99
N GLU A 2 -29.54 7.78 -15.33
CA GLU A 2 -29.68 8.06 -13.90
C GLU A 2 -28.55 7.37 -13.14
N LYS A 3 -27.88 8.09 -12.25
CA LYS A 3 -26.90 7.52 -11.32
C LYS A 3 -27.62 6.50 -10.44
N LYS A 4 -27.63 5.24 -10.86
CA LYS A 4 -27.87 4.10 -9.97
C LYS A 4 -26.63 3.96 -9.08
N GLY A 5 -26.45 4.89 -8.16
CA GLY A 5 -25.40 4.85 -7.15
C GLY A 5 -25.68 3.67 -6.24
N CYS A 6 -25.07 2.52 -6.54
CA CYS A 6 -25.14 1.37 -5.67
C CYS A 6 -24.10 1.58 -4.55
N ASN A 7 -24.47 2.38 -3.54
CA ASN A 7 -23.61 2.74 -2.41
C ASN A 7 -23.13 1.54 -1.57
N ASN A 8 -23.63 0.33 -1.87
CA ASN A 8 -23.36 -0.92 -1.16
C ASN A 8 -22.54 -1.93 -1.97
N LEU A 9 -22.04 -1.59 -3.16
CA LEU A 9 -21.15 -2.50 -3.88
C LEU A 9 -19.82 -2.67 -3.12
N HIS A 10 -19.15 -3.79 -3.35
CA HIS A 10 -17.81 -3.99 -2.85
C HIS A 10 -16.86 -3.15 -3.71
N PRO A 11 -16.00 -2.28 -3.14
CA PRO A 11 -15.13 -1.42 -3.92
C PRO A 11 -14.23 -2.24 -4.83
N GLN A 12 -13.91 -1.69 -6.01
CA GLN A 12 -13.02 -2.35 -6.97
C GLN A 12 -11.63 -2.54 -6.34
N SER A 13 -11.26 -3.76 -5.99
CA SER A 13 -9.97 -4.08 -5.40
C SER A 13 -9.58 -5.51 -5.77
N MET A 14 -8.29 -5.83 -5.71
CA MET A 14 -7.85 -7.22 -5.55
C MET A 14 -8.40 -7.81 -4.26
N CYS A 15 -8.40 -9.15 -4.18
CA CYS A 15 -8.76 -9.87 -2.95
C CYS A 15 -8.01 -9.30 -1.73
N PRO A 16 -8.70 -8.95 -0.64
CA PRO A 16 -8.06 -8.39 0.55
C PRO A 16 -6.89 -9.22 1.08
N ALA A 17 -7.03 -10.56 1.10
CA ALA A 17 -5.96 -11.45 1.55
C ALA A 17 -4.62 -11.24 0.82
N PHE A 18 -4.64 -10.81 -0.44
CA PHE A 18 -3.41 -10.46 -1.17
C PHE A 18 -2.62 -9.34 -0.49
N GLY A 19 -3.30 -8.34 0.07
CA GLY A 19 -2.64 -7.24 0.78
C GLY A 19 -1.86 -7.73 2.00
N GLY A 20 -2.46 -8.62 2.80
CA GLY A 20 -1.76 -9.24 3.91
C GLY A 20 -0.63 -10.16 3.48
N LEU A 21 -0.81 -10.91 2.38
CA LEU A 21 0.27 -11.73 1.81
C LEU A 21 1.48 -10.88 1.38
N ARG A 22 1.28 -9.69 0.80
CA ARG A 22 2.37 -8.74 0.51
C ARG A 22 3.14 -8.30 1.75
N VAL A 23 2.48 -8.23 2.90
CA VAL A 23 3.11 -7.91 4.18
C VAL A 23 3.86 -9.13 4.73
N LEU A 24 3.24 -10.31 4.72
CA LEU A 24 3.81 -11.50 5.35
C LEU A 24 5.00 -12.06 4.57
N MET A 25 4.93 -12.10 3.24
CA MET A 25 5.90 -12.80 2.40
C MET A 25 7.25 -12.10 2.25
N ARG A 26 7.36 -10.84 2.68
CA ARG A 26 8.65 -10.14 2.72
C ARG A 26 9.48 -10.52 3.94
N ILE A 27 8.88 -11.17 4.94
CA ILE A 27 9.54 -11.52 6.19
C ILE A 27 10.48 -12.71 5.94
N ASP A 28 11.74 -12.58 6.31
CA ASP A 28 12.74 -13.62 6.15
C ASP A 28 12.41 -14.82 7.06
N GLY A 29 12.56 -16.03 6.52
CA GLY A 29 12.20 -17.26 7.24
C GLY A 29 10.69 -17.53 7.31
N VAL A 30 9.85 -16.79 6.60
CA VAL A 30 8.40 -17.05 6.55
C VAL A 30 8.05 -18.25 5.65
N GLN A 31 7.06 -19.04 6.06
CA GLN A 31 6.36 -20.00 5.20
C GLN A 31 4.85 -19.89 5.46
N VAL A 32 4.13 -19.30 4.50
CA VAL A 32 2.69 -19.05 4.65
C VAL A 32 1.90 -20.36 4.58
N CYS A 33 1.04 -20.58 5.57
CA CYS A 33 -0.02 -21.58 5.57
C CYS A 33 -1.35 -20.90 5.21
N LEU A 34 -1.75 -20.93 3.95
CA LEU A 34 -2.96 -20.28 3.46
C LEU A 34 -4.16 -21.23 3.62
N VAL A 35 -5.03 -20.96 4.59
CA VAL A 35 -6.25 -21.72 4.82
C VAL A 35 -7.35 -21.13 3.94
N ALA A 36 -7.50 -21.71 2.75
CA ALA A 36 -8.40 -21.22 1.72
C ALA A 36 -8.95 -22.35 0.86
N ASP A 37 -10.12 -22.13 0.25
CA ASP A 37 -10.65 -23.02 -0.78
C ASP A 37 -9.77 -22.98 -2.04
N GLN A 38 -9.99 -23.91 -2.97
CA GLN A 38 -9.16 -24.04 -4.17
C GLN A 38 -9.16 -22.80 -5.07
N GLY A 39 -10.26 -22.05 -5.13
CA GLY A 39 -10.34 -20.83 -5.93
C GLY A 39 -9.45 -19.72 -5.36
N CYS A 40 -9.56 -19.49 -4.04
CA CYS A 40 -8.70 -18.54 -3.34
C CYS A 40 -7.24 -19.00 -3.35
N ALA A 41 -6.96 -20.29 -3.13
CA ALA A 41 -5.61 -20.85 -3.15
C ALA A 41 -4.93 -20.61 -4.50
N TYR A 42 -5.61 -20.90 -5.61
CA TYR A 42 -5.10 -20.64 -6.96
C TYR A 42 -4.83 -19.15 -7.20
N GLY A 43 -5.85 -18.31 -6.99
CA GLY A 43 -5.75 -16.88 -7.30
C GLY A 43 -4.71 -16.16 -6.44
N LEU A 44 -4.70 -16.42 -5.13
CA LEU A 44 -3.76 -15.81 -4.19
C LEU A 44 -2.33 -16.31 -4.39
N THR A 45 -2.14 -17.59 -4.74
CA THR A 45 -0.82 -18.10 -5.09
C THR A 45 -0.27 -17.40 -6.33
N PHE A 46 -1.06 -17.31 -7.40
CA PHE A 46 -0.65 -16.66 -8.65
C PHE A 46 -0.24 -15.20 -8.43
N VAL A 47 -1.13 -14.39 -7.85
CA VAL A 47 -0.88 -12.96 -7.66
C VAL A 47 0.26 -12.70 -6.67
N SER A 48 0.39 -13.52 -5.62
CA SER A 48 1.47 -13.35 -4.64
C SER A 48 2.83 -13.63 -5.26
N HIS A 49 2.99 -14.65 -6.11
CA HIS A 49 4.26 -14.89 -6.81
C HIS A 49 4.66 -13.76 -7.74
N PHE A 50 3.69 -13.06 -8.32
CA PHE A 50 3.98 -11.93 -9.19
C PHE A 50 4.48 -10.70 -8.41
N TYR A 51 3.98 -10.46 -7.20
CA TYR A 51 4.22 -9.19 -6.48
C TYR A 51 5.04 -9.28 -5.18
N ALA A 52 5.15 -10.45 -4.55
CA ALA A 52 5.68 -10.54 -3.19
C ALA A 52 6.41 -11.84 -2.84
N ALA A 53 5.97 -12.99 -3.36
CA ALA A 53 6.39 -14.29 -2.85
C ALA A 53 7.80 -14.65 -3.33
N ARG A 54 8.69 -14.93 -2.38
CA ARG A 54 9.99 -15.59 -2.63
C ARG A 54 9.91 -17.11 -2.54
N LYS A 55 8.84 -17.63 -1.91
CA LYS A 55 8.56 -19.05 -1.70
C LYS A 55 7.11 -19.35 -2.03
N SER A 56 6.84 -20.60 -2.41
CA SER A 56 5.48 -21.09 -2.64
C SER A 56 4.61 -20.96 -1.40
N ILE A 57 3.31 -20.72 -1.60
CA ILE A 57 2.30 -20.81 -0.54
C ILE A 57 2.00 -22.28 -0.30
N VAL A 58 1.88 -22.68 0.97
CA VAL A 58 1.39 -24.01 1.33
C VAL A 58 -0.06 -23.86 1.78
N THR A 59 -0.94 -24.72 1.27
CA THR A 59 -2.37 -24.73 1.61
C THR A 59 -2.72 -26.10 2.18
N PRO A 60 -3.40 -26.19 3.34
CA PRO A 60 -4.11 -27.42 3.68
C PRO A 60 -5.24 -27.64 2.67
N GLU A 61 -5.71 -28.87 2.57
CA GLU A 61 -6.91 -29.16 1.80
C GLU A 61 -8.13 -28.59 2.54
N LEU A 62 -8.87 -27.71 1.88
CA LEU A 62 -10.12 -27.15 2.40
C LEU A 62 -11.23 -27.31 1.38
N MET A 63 -11.94 -28.42 1.47
CA MET A 63 -13.08 -28.77 0.62
C MET A 63 -14.32 -29.08 1.48
N ASN A 64 -15.45 -29.37 0.83
CA ASN A 64 -16.70 -29.72 1.50
C ASN A 64 -16.56 -30.89 2.48
N VAL A 65 -15.65 -31.83 2.20
CA VAL A 65 -15.36 -32.99 3.05
C VAL A 65 -14.79 -32.54 4.39
N GLN A 66 -13.77 -31.67 4.39
CA GLN A 66 -13.16 -31.15 5.62
C GLN A 66 -14.09 -30.25 6.41
N ILE A 67 -14.88 -29.41 5.73
CA ILE A 67 -15.80 -28.47 6.37
C ILE A 67 -16.95 -29.24 7.03
N SER A 68 -17.61 -30.12 6.29
CA SER A 68 -18.74 -30.92 6.81
C SER A 68 -18.30 -32.00 7.79
N GLY A 69 -17.10 -32.55 7.60
CA GLY A 69 -16.51 -33.57 8.46
C GLY A 69 -15.84 -33.03 9.71
N GLY A 70 -15.68 -31.70 9.83
CA GLY A 70 -15.06 -31.06 11.00
C GLY A 70 -13.55 -31.28 11.13
N THR A 71 -12.86 -31.79 10.09
CA THR A 71 -11.42 -32.13 10.13
C THR A 71 -10.50 -30.98 9.73
N MET A 72 -11.06 -29.83 9.33
CA MET A 72 -10.29 -28.67 8.85
C MET A 72 -9.14 -28.30 9.78
N ILE A 73 -9.38 -28.23 11.09
CA ILE A 73 -8.35 -27.83 12.06
C ILE A 73 -7.22 -28.86 12.16
N ASP A 74 -7.54 -30.15 12.08
CA ASP A 74 -6.53 -31.20 12.12
C ASP A 74 -5.69 -31.23 10.84
N ASP A 75 -6.30 -30.95 9.69
CA ASP A 75 -5.57 -30.79 8.43
C ASP A 75 -4.66 -29.55 8.46
N VAL A 76 -5.13 -28.42 9.00
CA VAL A 76 -4.30 -27.22 9.22
C VAL A 76 -3.11 -27.55 10.15
N ARG A 77 -3.34 -28.25 11.27
CA ARG A 77 -2.27 -28.65 12.20
C ARG A 77 -1.25 -29.57 11.54
N ARG A 78 -1.71 -30.54 10.74
CA ARG A 78 -0.83 -31.43 9.97
C ARG A 78 0.05 -30.63 9.01
N THR A 79 -0.54 -29.71 8.24
CA THR A 79 0.21 -28.84 7.33
C THR A 79 1.21 -27.93 8.06
N ILE A 80 0.85 -27.38 9.23
CA ILE A 80 1.82 -26.62 10.06
C ILE A 80 2.99 -27.52 10.48
N GLY A 81 2.70 -28.76 10.89
CA GLY A 81 3.72 -29.75 11.24
C GLY A 81 4.67 -30.07 10.08
N GLU A 82 4.12 -30.25 8.87
CA GLU A 82 4.90 -30.48 7.64
C GLU A 82 5.78 -29.29 7.28
N ILE A 83 5.25 -28.06 7.36
CA ILE A 83 6.03 -26.83 7.15
C ILE A 83 7.18 -26.74 8.16
N ALA A 84 6.92 -27.08 9.42
CA ALA A 84 7.90 -26.99 10.51
C ALA A 84 9.03 -28.03 10.43
N LEU A 85 8.97 -28.99 9.50
CA LEU A 85 10.07 -29.92 9.23
C LEU A 85 11.29 -29.20 8.62
N ASP A 86 11.10 -28.06 7.94
CA ASP A 86 12.20 -27.23 7.46
C ASP A 86 12.75 -26.36 8.62
N PRO A 87 13.97 -26.63 9.13
CA PRO A 87 14.54 -25.89 10.26
C PRO A 87 14.86 -24.41 9.94
N ALA A 88 14.87 -24.03 8.66
CA ALA A 88 15.08 -22.66 8.21
C ALA A 88 13.81 -21.79 8.39
N VAL A 89 12.62 -22.39 8.55
CA VAL A 89 11.38 -21.66 8.80
C VAL A 89 11.37 -21.12 10.23
N LYS A 90 11.16 -19.81 10.36
CA LYS A 90 11.09 -19.07 11.63
C LYS A 90 9.70 -18.50 11.91
N PHE A 91 8.84 -18.41 10.90
CA PHE A 91 7.50 -17.88 11.06
C PHE A 91 6.49 -18.59 10.14
N ILE A 92 5.40 -19.07 10.71
CA ILE A 92 4.28 -19.69 9.99
C ILE A 92 3.02 -18.86 10.25
N PRO A 93 2.73 -17.85 9.42
CA PRO A 93 1.44 -17.20 9.46
C PRO A 93 0.39 -18.14 8.87
N VAL A 94 -0.63 -18.45 9.68
CA VAL A 94 -1.84 -19.15 9.25
C VAL A 94 -2.78 -18.08 8.72
N VAL A 95 -2.88 -17.94 7.40
CA VAL A 95 -3.70 -16.93 6.76
C VAL A 95 -5.07 -17.50 6.49
N SER A 96 -6.10 -17.03 7.19
CA SER A 96 -7.47 -17.47 6.97
C SER A 96 -8.22 -16.54 6.02
N THR A 97 -8.95 -17.15 5.09
CA THR A 97 -9.81 -16.46 4.11
C THR A 97 -11.29 -16.70 4.40
N CYS A 98 -12.20 -16.26 3.53
CA CYS A 98 -13.64 -16.27 3.75
C CYS A 98 -14.20 -17.62 4.22
N VAL A 99 -13.81 -18.71 3.55
CA VAL A 99 -14.35 -20.04 3.84
C VAL A 99 -13.83 -20.55 5.19
N ALA A 100 -12.55 -20.39 5.48
CA ALA A 100 -11.94 -20.82 6.74
C ALA A 100 -12.52 -20.07 7.95
N GLU A 101 -12.75 -18.77 7.80
CA GLU A 101 -13.39 -17.94 8.82
C GLU A 101 -14.85 -18.35 9.07
N THR A 102 -15.60 -18.64 8.00
CA THR A 102 -16.99 -19.11 8.11
C THR A 102 -17.06 -20.50 8.73
N ALA A 103 -16.08 -21.37 8.45
CA ALA A 103 -15.94 -22.69 9.05
C ALA A 103 -15.45 -22.66 10.52
N GLY A 104 -15.19 -21.47 11.09
CA GLY A 104 -14.91 -21.32 12.51
C GLY A 104 -13.46 -21.62 12.91
N ILE A 105 -12.47 -21.26 12.07
CA ILE A 105 -11.06 -21.37 12.49
C ILE A 105 -10.78 -20.56 13.76
N ALA A 106 -10.24 -21.24 14.78
CA ALA A 106 -9.96 -20.70 16.11
C ALA A 106 -8.46 -20.72 16.39
N GLU A 107 -7.92 -19.59 16.85
CA GLU A 107 -6.47 -19.44 17.09
C GLU A 107 -6.00 -20.32 18.26
N GLU A 108 -6.86 -20.52 19.26
CA GLU A 108 -6.61 -21.33 20.45
C GLU A 108 -6.38 -22.81 20.12
N LEU A 109 -6.86 -23.26 18.96
CA LEU A 109 -6.66 -24.60 18.47
C LEU A 109 -5.35 -24.76 17.69
N LEU A 110 -4.68 -23.67 17.31
CA LEU A 110 -3.40 -23.72 16.62
C LEU A 110 -2.24 -23.80 17.63
N PRO A 111 -1.17 -24.54 17.34
CA PRO A 111 0.02 -24.48 18.18
C PRO A 111 0.58 -23.05 18.16
N ARG A 112 1.13 -22.55 19.27
CA ARG A 112 1.82 -21.25 19.28
C ARG A 112 3.20 -21.29 18.63
N LYS A 113 3.82 -22.48 18.61
CA LYS A 113 5.11 -22.76 17.99
C LYS A 113 5.10 -24.13 17.34
N ALA A 114 5.81 -24.28 16.22
CA ALA A 114 6.04 -25.56 15.56
C ALA A 114 7.48 -25.60 15.04
N GLY A 115 8.27 -26.60 15.47
CA GLY A 115 9.71 -26.63 15.20
C GLY A 115 10.41 -25.36 15.70
N ASN A 116 11.10 -24.66 14.79
CA ASN A 116 11.77 -23.39 15.07
C ASN A 116 10.89 -22.15 14.86
N ALA A 117 9.62 -22.33 14.44
CA ALA A 117 8.78 -21.25 13.98
C ALA A 117 7.73 -20.81 15.01
N ASP A 118 7.54 -19.49 15.11
CA ASP A 118 6.33 -18.92 15.72
C ASP A 118 5.15 -19.10 14.76
N VAL A 119 3.98 -19.45 15.31
CA VAL A 119 2.74 -19.66 14.54
C VAL A 119 1.75 -18.58 14.96
N LEU A 120 1.10 -17.94 13.99
CA LEU A 120 0.16 -16.84 14.23
C LEU A 120 -1.00 -16.88 13.24
N LEU A 121 -2.23 -16.79 13.73
CA LEU A 121 -3.41 -16.65 12.87
C LEU A 121 -3.52 -15.20 12.37
N VAL A 122 -3.64 -15.02 11.06
CA VAL A 122 -3.84 -13.72 10.40
C VAL A 122 -5.15 -13.78 9.60
N ARG A 123 -6.19 -13.13 10.13
CA ARG A 123 -7.55 -13.19 9.59
C ARG A 123 -7.76 -12.19 8.47
N LEU A 124 -7.95 -12.66 7.25
CA LEU A 124 -8.12 -11.82 6.05
C LEU A 124 -9.37 -12.17 5.19
N PRO A 125 -10.56 -12.36 5.78
CA PRO A 125 -11.77 -12.62 5.00
C PRO A 125 -12.26 -11.36 4.25
N ALA A 126 -12.61 -11.52 2.98
CA ALA A 126 -13.10 -10.42 2.14
C ALA A 126 -14.48 -9.88 2.53
N PHE A 127 -15.27 -10.62 3.31
CA PHE A 127 -16.53 -10.11 3.84
C PHE A 127 -16.36 -9.16 5.03
N GLN A 128 -15.19 -9.15 5.70
CA GLN A 128 -14.87 -8.21 6.79
C GLN A 128 -13.97 -7.06 6.31
N LEU A 129 -13.04 -7.36 5.39
CA LEU A 129 -12.09 -6.41 4.84
C LEU A 129 -12.51 -6.05 3.42
N ARG A 130 -12.69 -4.77 3.12
CA ARG A 130 -13.22 -4.36 1.81
C ARG A 130 -12.12 -4.16 0.78
N THR A 131 -10.86 -4.06 1.19
CA THR A 131 -9.76 -3.79 0.25
C THR A 131 -8.45 -4.42 0.67
N HIS A 132 -7.55 -4.62 -0.28
CA HIS A 132 -6.22 -5.12 0.02
C HIS A 132 -5.34 -4.12 0.81
N PRO A 133 -5.45 -2.77 0.69
CA PRO A 133 -4.74 -1.88 1.60
C PRO A 133 -5.19 -2.03 3.07
N GLU A 134 -6.49 -2.19 3.34
CA GLU A 134 -6.98 -2.47 4.70
C GLU A 134 -6.42 -3.77 5.27
N ALA A 135 -6.28 -4.79 4.44
CA ALA A 135 -5.64 -6.03 4.84
C ALA A 135 -4.14 -5.86 5.17
N LYS A 136 -3.43 -4.93 4.51
CA LYS A 136 -2.06 -4.57 4.90
C LYS A 136 -2.05 -3.99 6.31
N ASP A 137 -2.96 -3.07 6.62
CA ASP A 137 -3.08 -2.47 7.96
C ASP A 137 -3.42 -3.51 9.04
N VAL A 138 -4.42 -4.36 8.80
CA VAL A 138 -4.76 -5.46 9.70
C VAL A 138 -3.56 -6.38 9.95
N THR A 139 -2.83 -6.73 8.89
CA THR A 139 -1.67 -7.63 9.01
C THR A 139 -0.55 -7.00 9.82
N VAL A 140 -0.18 -5.75 9.54
CA VAL A 140 0.87 -5.04 10.30
C VAL A 140 0.47 -4.89 11.77
N ALA A 141 -0.78 -4.50 12.05
CA ALA A 141 -1.29 -4.40 13.41
C ALA A 141 -1.28 -5.76 14.14
N THR A 142 -1.65 -6.85 13.47
CA THR A 142 -1.60 -8.21 14.04
C THR A 142 -0.16 -8.62 14.39
N LEU A 143 0.80 -8.35 13.50
CA LEU A 143 2.23 -8.62 13.77
C LEU A 143 2.75 -7.78 14.93
N LEU A 144 2.44 -6.47 14.97
CA LEU A 144 2.83 -5.59 16.07
C LEU A 144 2.26 -6.07 17.40
N ASN A 145 0.96 -6.39 17.47
CA ASN A 145 0.36 -6.90 18.70
C ASN A 145 0.98 -8.22 19.17
N ARG A 146 1.49 -9.04 18.25
CA ARG A 146 2.13 -10.31 18.59
C ARG A 146 3.58 -10.16 19.05
N PHE A 147 4.36 -9.33 18.38
CA PHE A 147 5.82 -9.29 18.50
C PHE A 147 6.37 -8.06 19.25
N ALA A 148 5.61 -6.96 19.32
CA ALA A 148 6.00 -5.78 20.08
C ALA A 148 5.67 -5.95 21.57
N LEU A 149 6.71 -6.18 22.38
CA LEU A 149 6.57 -6.38 23.81
C LEU A 149 6.18 -5.06 24.53
N PRO A 150 5.20 -5.08 25.46
CA PRO A 150 4.65 -3.87 26.07
C PRO A 150 5.60 -3.15 27.05
N ASP A 151 6.52 -3.86 27.70
CA ASP A 151 7.30 -3.33 28.83
C ASP A 151 8.73 -2.90 28.46
N ARG A 152 8.96 -2.52 27.20
CA ARG A 152 10.29 -2.06 26.75
C ARG A 152 10.39 -0.55 26.79
N GLU A 153 11.53 -0.05 27.26
CA GLU A 153 11.84 1.38 27.24
C GLU A 153 11.81 1.93 25.80
N LYS A 154 11.15 3.08 25.65
CA LYS A 154 11.10 3.82 24.38
C LYS A 154 12.50 4.23 23.95
N LYS A 155 12.79 4.13 22.65
CA LYS A 155 14.01 4.65 22.06
C LYS A 155 13.80 6.11 21.70
N LYS A 156 14.61 7.00 22.26
CA LYS A 156 14.57 8.42 21.90
C LYS A 156 15.00 8.63 20.44
N LYS A 157 14.51 9.70 19.83
CA LYS A 157 14.77 10.12 18.44
C LYS A 157 14.64 8.97 17.45
N SER A 158 13.64 8.12 17.66
CA SER A 158 13.39 6.96 16.82
C SER A 158 12.05 7.08 16.10
N LEU A 159 12.06 6.72 14.82
CA LEU A 159 10.92 6.86 13.93
C LEU A 159 10.58 5.53 13.28
N VAL A 160 9.30 5.14 13.33
CA VAL A 160 8.76 4.15 12.41
C VAL A 160 8.27 4.84 11.15
N ILE A 161 8.71 4.38 9.99
CA ILE A 161 8.12 4.75 8.71
C ILE A 161 7.09 3.69 8.38
N LEU A 162 5.81 4.07 8.38
CA LEU A 162 4.70 3.17 8.14
C LEU A 162 4.14 3.36 6.73
N GLY A 163 4.45 2.41 5.87
CA GLY A 163 3.96 2.33 4.51
C GLY A 163 4.79 1.36 3.68
N GLU A 164 4.14 0.66 2.76
CA GLU A 164 4.87 -0.12 1.76
C GLU A 164 5.63 0.82 0.82
N ILE A 165 6.96 0.79 0.92
CA ILE A 165 7.89 1.62 0.16
C ILE A 165 8.93 0.76 -0.53
N PHE A 166 9.56 1.29 -1.58
CA PHE A 166 10.64 0.58 -2.26
C PHE A 166 11.93 0.60 -1.41
N PRO A 167 12.80 -0.43 -1.46
CA PRO A 167 14.03 -0.46 -0.66
C PRO A 167 14.92 0.78 -0.83
N VAL A 168 15.03 1.31 -2.05
CA VAL A 168 15.76 2.56 -2.33
C VAL A 168 15.11 3.78 -1.65
N ASP A 169 13.79 3.83 -1.57
CA ASP A 169 13.10 4.90 -0.84
C ASP A 169 13.41 4.83 0.65
N ALA A 170 13.39 3.63 1.25
CA ALA A 170 13.72 3.45 2.66
C ALA A 170 15.13 3.95 2.99
N MET A 171 16.11 3.65 2.12
CA MET A 171 17.49 4.15 2.27
C MET A 171 17.57 5.68 2.14
N THR A 172 16.86 6.25 1.17
CA THR A 172 16.85 7.70 0.92
C THR A 172 16.21 8.45 2.08
N ILE A 173 15.04 7.98 2.54
CA ILE A 173 14.37 8.53 3.73
C ILE A 173 15.29 8.43 4.94
N GLY A 174 15.89 7.26 5.19
CA GLY A 174 16.81 7.05 6.30
C GLY A 174 17.97 8.03 6.30
N SER A 175 18.60 8.27 5.14
CA SER A 175 19.70 9.22 5.01
C SER A 175 19.30 10.66 5.33
N VAL A 176 18.13 11.12 4.83
CA VAL A 176 17.61 12.46 5.13
C VAL A 176 17.28 12.60 6.63
N LEU A 177 16.64 11.60 7.21
CA LEU A 177 16.26 11.60 8.62
C LEU A 177 17.48 11.58 9.57
N GLN A 178 18.54 10.87 9.21
CA GLN A 178 19.80 10.89 9.97
C GLN A 178 20.44 12.29 9.99
N LYS A 179 20.39 13.04 8.88
CA LYS A 179 20.93 14.41 8.82
C LYS A 179 20.26 15.38 9.79
N ILE A 180 18.96 15.18 10.06
CA ILE A 180 18.20 16.03 11.00
C ILE A 180 18.26 15.52 12.46
N GLY A 181 18.97 14.41 12.71
CA GLY A 181 19.21 13.90 14.06
C GLY A 181 18.34 12.72 14.50
N VAL A 182 17.65 12.05 13.58
CA VAL A 182 16.96 10.77 13.88
C VAL A 182 18.00 9.67 14.08
N GLU A 183 17.98 9.01 15.24
CA GLU A 183 18.98 8.01 15.64
C GLU A 183 18.62 6.59 15.19
N SER A 184 17.33 6.30 15.01
CA SER A 184 16.84 4.98 14.59
C SER A 184 15.62 5.11 13.68
N VAL A 185 15.69 4.49 12.51
CA VAL A 185 14.58 4.45 11.54
C VAL A 185 14.21 3.00 11.28
N ILE A 186 12.94 2.66 11.47
CA ILE A 186 12.40 1.31 11.24
C ILE A 186 11.30 1.41 10.19
N ALA A 187 11.44 0.72 9.07
CA ALA A 187 10.42 0.71 8.01
C ALA A 187 9.45 -0.47 8.22
N LEU A 188 8.15 -0.18 8.30
CA LEU A 188 7.10 -1.18 8.33
C LEU A 188 6.18 -1.03 7.11
N PRO A 189 5.79 -2.13 6.44
CA PRO A 189 6.08 -3.52 6.80
C PRO A 189 7.53 -3.94 6.49
N GLY A 190 8.22 -4.48 7.49
CA GLY A 190 9.66 -4.84 7.47
C GLY A 190 9.93 -6.27 7.03
N THR A 191 11.21 -6.62 6.85
CA THR A 191 11.66 -7.95 6.39
C THR A 191 12.05 -8.88 7.53
N SER A 192 12.09 -8.39 8.76
CA SER A 192 12.43 -9.19 9.94
C SER A 192 11.32 -9.08 11.00
N LEU A 193 11.11 -10.15 11.77
CA LEU A 193 10.18 -10.11 12.91
C LEU A 193 10.68 -9.17 14.02
N GLU A 194 12.00 -9.04 14.13
CA GLU A 194 12.67 -8.11 15.04
C GLU A 194 12.34 -6.65 14.69
N ASP A 195 12.09 -6.31 13.42
CA ASP A 195 11.63 -4.96 13.02
C ASP A 195 10.31 -4.61 13.73
N TYR A 196 9.35 -5.55 13.78
CA TYR A 196 8.07 -5.35 14.46
C TYR A 196 8.25 -5.26 15.98
N ALA A 197 9.16 -6.06 16.54
CA ALA A 197 9.47 -6.01 17.97
C ALA A 197 10.09 -4.68 18.39
N GLU A 198 11.05 -4.17 17.61
CA GLU A 198 11.73 -2.91 17.88
C GLU A 198 10.87 -1.69 17.55
N ALA A 199 10.01 -1.78 16.52
CA ALA A 199 9.08 -0.71 16.16
C ALA A 199 8.18 -0.31 17.34
N GLY A 200 7.75 -1.25 18.17
CA GLY A 200 6.94 -0.98 19.36
C GLY A 200 7.56 -0.01 20.37
N ARG A 201 8.86 0.26 20.26
CA ARG A 201 9.62 1.17 21.14
C ARG A 201 9.81 2.56 20.54
N ALA A 202 9.28 2.81 19.33
CA ALA A 202 9.53 4.06 18.62
C ALA A 202 8.88 5.26 19.31
N GLU A 203 9.54 6.42 19.24
CA GLU A 203 9.04 7.67 19.80
C GLU A 203 7.98 8.32 18.89
N ALA A 204 8.14 8.19 17.57
CA ALA A 204 7.17 8.65 16.60
C ALA A 204 6.93 7.63 15.48
N CYS A 205 5.80 7.76 14.78
CA CYS A 205 5.44 6.97 13.61
C CYS A 205 4.97 7.88 12.48
N ALA A 206 5.72 7.90 11.38
CA ALA A 206 5.37 8.61 10.15
C ALA A 206 4.54 7.71 9.23
N VAL A 207 3.26 8.04 9.07
CA VAL A 207 2.31 7.26 8.30
C VAL A 207 2.24 7.78 6.87
N LEU A 208 2.91 7.08 5.96
CA LEU A 208 3.04 7.48 4.56
C LEU A 208 1.79 7.20 3.73
N HIS A 209 1.06 6.13 4.09
CA HIS A 209 -0.18 5.73 3.40
C HIS A 209 -1.40 5.88 4.33
N PRO A 210 -2.48 6.55 3.88
CA PRO A 210 -3.56 7.01 4.75
C PRO A 210 -4.49 5.91 5.31
N PHE A 211 -4.35 4.67 4.86
CA PHE A 211 -5.22 3.55 5.26
C PHE A 211 -4.73 2.78 6.51
N TYR A 212 -3.59 3.15 7.09
CA TYR A 212 -3.02 2.48 8.27
C TYR A 212 -3.63 2.96 9.60
N GLU A 213 -4.95 2.88 9.78
CA GLU A 213 -5.63 3.38 10.98
C GLU A 213 -5.38 2.51 12.21
N ARG A 214 -5.46 1.17 12.08
CA ARG A 214 -5.27 0.25 13.21
C ARG A 214 -3.83 0.28 13.69
N THR A 215 -2.91 0.35 12.75
CA THR A 215 -1.48 0.44 13.06
C THR A 215 -1.14 1.80 13.67
N ALA A 216 -1.68 2.90 13.16
CA ALA A 216 -1.49 4.22 13.80
C ALA A 216 -2.04 4.21 15.24
N ALA A 217 -3.24 3.68 15.46
CA ALA A 217 -3.83 3.56 16.79
C ALA A 217 -2.97 2.73 17.76
N PHE A 218 -2.32 1.65 17.28
CA PHE A 218 -1.38 0.87 18.07
C PHE A 218 -0.22 1.72 18.62
N PHE A 219 0.34 2.61 17.79
CA PHE A 219 1.42 3.52 18.17
C PHE A 219 0.93 4.64 19.09
N GLU A 220 -0.23 5.25 18.79
CA GLU A 220 -0.85 6.29 19.64
C GLU A 220 -1.13 5.78 21.06
N GLN A 221 -1.67 4.56 21.18
CA GLN A 221 -1.94 3.93 22.49
C GLN A 221 -0.67 3.70 23.32
N ARG A 222 0.50 3.61 22.67
CA ARG A 222 1.81 3.52 23.30
C ARG A 222 2.49 4.89 23.45
N GLY A 223 1.77 5.96 23.16
CA GLY A 223 2.21 7.35 23.28
C GLY A 223 3.28 7.74 22.26
N ALA A 224 3.32 7.09 21.10
CA ALA A 224 4.15 7.56 19.99
C ALA A 224 3.40 8.66 19.22
N THR A 225 4.12 9.70 18.79
CA THR A 225 3.55 10.80 18.02
C THR A 225 3.31 10.35 16.57
N ILE A 226 2.10 10.57 16.04
CA ILE A 226 1.78 10.24 14.65
C ILE A 226 2.10 11.43 13.73
N VAL A 227 3.04 11.22 12.81
CA VAL A 227 3.38 12.18 11.77
C VAL A 227 2.59 11.84 10.50
N LYS A 228 1.81 12.82 10.01
CA LYS A 228 0.95 12.67 8.82
C LYS A 228 1.62 13.25 7.58
N GLY A 229 1.25 12.72 6.42
CA GLY A 229 1.71 13.18 5.12
C GLY A 229 2.85 12.32 4.57
N ASN A 230 3.39 12.73 3.44
CA ASN A 230 4.43 12.00 2.72
C ASN A 230 5.36 12.94 1.95
N PRO A 231 6.63 12.56 1.76
CA PRO A 231 7.59 13.36 1.02
C PRO A 231 7.45 13.16 -0.50
N ILE A 232 6.31 13.58 -1.05
CA ILE A 232 6.01 13.52 -2.50
C ILE A 232 5.74 14.94 -3.00
N GLY A 233 6.42 15.37 -4.07
CA GLY A 233 6.40 16.77 -4.51
C GLY A 233 7.25 17.68 -3.60
N ALA A 234 7.47 18.92 -4.00
CA ALA A 234 8.41 19.79 -3.29
C ALA A 234 7.86 20.28 -1.96
N ASN A 235 6.61 20.77 -1.97
CA ASN A 235 5.96 21.27 -0.76
C ASN A 235 5.72 20.15 0.25
N GLY A 236 5.25 18.99 -0.23
CA GLY A 236 5.01 17.80 0.61
C GLY A 236 6.31 17.31 1.27
N THR A 237 7.42 17.30 0.53
CA THR A 237 8.74 16.92 1.05
C THR A 237 9.20 17.83 2.18
N ALA A 238 9.24 19.15 1.95
CA ALA A 238 9.71 20.09 2.95
C ALA A 238 8.85 20.05 4.23
N GLN A 239 7.52 20.04 4.08
CA GLN A 239 6.61 20.00 5.23
C GLN A 239 6.71 18.68 6.01
N TRP A 240 6.88 17.55 5.32
CA TRP A 240 7.01 16.26 5.97
C TRP A 240 8.27 16.18 6.84
N ILE A 241 9.42 16.68 6.34
CA ILE A 241 10.67 16.76 7.12
C ILE A 241 10.47 17.61 8.38
N LYS A 242 9.82 18.78 8.25
CA LYS A 242 9.52 19.66 9.39
C LYS A 242 8.66 18.98 10.44
N ARG A 243 7.58 18.30 10.03
CA ARG A 243 6.69 17.57 10.94
C ARG A 243 7.41 16.43 11.67
N VAL A 244 8.36 15.75 11.01
CA VAL A 244 9.20 14.75 11.69
C VAL A 244 10.12 15.41 12.73
N GLY A 245 10.74 16.53 12.38
CA GLY A 245 11.58 17.30 13.30
C GLY A 245 10.82 17.79 14.53
N GLU A 246 9.60 18.30 14.35
CA GLU A 246 8.70 18.72 15.43
C GLU A 246 8.30 17.54 16.32
N ALA A 247 7.93 16.39 15.73
CA ALA A 247 7.47 15.23 16.48
C ALA A 247 8.56 14.56 17.34
N LEU A 248 9.83 14.76 17.00
CA LEU A 248 10.98 14.21 17.71
C LEU A 248 11.81 15.27 18.45
N GLU A 249 11.31 16.52 18.52
CA GLU A 249 11.98 17.65 19.18
C GLU A 249 13.45 17.82 18.74
N LEU A 250 13.69 17.72 17.42
CA LEU A 250 15.03 17.82 16.84
C LEU A 250 15.49 19.28 16.69
N ASP A 251 16.78 19.48 16.37
CA ASP A 251 17.35 20.82 16.15
C ASP A 251 16.64 21.55 14.99
N PRO A 252 15.91 22.65 15.27
CA PRO A 252 15.17 23.37 14.24
C PRO A 252 16.04 23.85 13.08
N ALA A 253 17.30 24.22 13.33
CA ALA A 253 18.19 24.71 12.29
C ALA A 253 18.59 23.61 11.30
N LEU A 254 18.85 22.39 11.79
CA LEU A 254 19.12 21.24 10.93
C LEU A 254 17.88 20.81 10.15
N VAL A 255 16.72 20.82 10.81
CA VAL A 255 15.43 20.46 10.20
C VAL A 255 15.08 21.43 9.07
N ASP A 256 15.16 22.74 9.31
CA ASP A 256 14.84 23.76 8.31
C ASP A 256 15.81 23.72 7.12
N ALA A 257 17.10 23.55 7.38
CA ALA A 257 18.11 23.42 6.32
C ALA A 257 17.84 22.19 5.43
N ALA A 258 17.57 21.02 6.03
CA ALA A 258 17.26 19.80 5.28
C ALA A 258 15.93 19.90 4.53
N ALA A 259 14.90 20.51 5.13
CA ALA A 259 13.61 20.72 4.49
C ALA A 259 13.73 21.60 3.24
N GLU A 260 14.51 22.68 3.31
CA GLU A 260 14.77 23.55 2.16
C GLU A 260 15.62 22.85 1.10
N GLU A 261 16.68 22.15 1.49
CA GLU A 261 17.54 21.39 0.58
C GLU A 261 16.73 20.35 -0.22
N GLU A 262 15.98 19.48 0.47
CA GLU A 262 15.22 18.40 -0.18
C GLU A 262 14.00 18.93 -0.93
N GLY A 263 13.36 19.99 -0.43
CA GLY A 263 12.31 20.71 -1.15
C GLY A 263 12.83 21.30 -2.47
N GLN A 264 14.01 21.93 -2.46
CA GLN A 264 14.61 22.49 -3.66
C GLN A 264 15.03 21.40 -4.66
N LYS A 265 15.62 20.29 -4.21
CA LYS A 265 15.91 19.14 -5.10
C LYS A 265 14.66 18.62 -5.80
N ALA A 266 13.54 18.54 -5.09
CA ALA A 266 12.27 18.14 -5.68
C ALA A 266 11.78 19.18 -6.70
N ARG A 267 11.85 20.49 -6.40
CA ARG A 267 11.54 21.56 -7.37
C ARG A 267 12.41 21.45 -8.63
N ASP A 268 13.71 21.26 -8.48
CA ASP A 268 14.65 21.14 -9.60
C ASP A 268 14.34 19.92 -10.47
N ALA A 269 14.02 18.78 -9.85
CA ALA A 269 13.60 17.57 -10.57
C ALA A 269 12.32 17.80 -11.37
N MET A 270 11.35 18.50 -10.79
CA MET A 270 10.07 18.82 -11.43
C MET A 270 10.21 19.87 -12.53
N SER A 271 11.12 20.84 -12.38
CA SER A 271 11.35 21.92 -13.36
C SER A 271 11.71 21.41 -14.76
N ARG A 272 12.33 20.23 -14.84
CA ARG A 272 12.64 19.52 -16.09
C ARG A 272 11.38 19.17 -16.90
N PHE A 273 10.22 19.17 -16.25
CA PHE A 273 8.91 18.89 -16.80
C PHE A 273 7.99 20.12 -16.74
N GLY A 274 8.52 21.34 -16.51
CA GLY A 274 7.69 22.55 -16.33
C GLY A 274 6.83 22.97 -17.52
N ASN A 275 7.10 22.44 -18.72
CA ASN A 275 6.29 22.63 -19.93
C ASN A 275 5.29 21.49 -20.16
N LEU A 276 5.19 20.54 -19.23
CA LEU A 276 4.29 19.40 -19.37
C LEU A 276 2.84 19.87 -19.28
N GLN A 277 2.03 19.49 -20.27
CA GLN A 277 0.63 19.85 -20.37
C GLN A 277 -0.17 18.61 -20.77
N GLY A 278 -1.34 18.45 -20.17
CA GLY A 278 -2.23 17.33 -20.45
C GLY A 278 -3.21 17.07 -19.31
N SER A 279 -4.33 16.45 -19.63
CA SER A 279 -5.32 16.02 -18.64
C SER A 279 -5.12 14.53 -18.30
N VAL A 280 -5.03 14.21 -17.01
CA VAL A 280 -4.74 12.85 -16.52
C VAL A 280 -5.83 12.38 -15.58
N ILE A 281 -6.32 11.16 -15.74
CA ILE A 281 -7.13 10.49 -14.72
C ILE A 281 -6.23 9.58 -13.87
N VAL A 282 -6.36 9.65 -12.55
CA VAL A 282 -5.66 8.75 -11.61
C VAL A 282 -6.68 7.89 -10.88
N ALA A 283 -6.76 6.61 -11.20
CA ALA A 283 -7.79 5.70 -10.72
C ALA A 283 -7.17 4.36 -10.28
N GLY A 284 -6.38 4.38 -9.22
CA GLY A 284 -5.76 3.20 -8.60
C GLY A 284 -6.64 2.52 -7.54
N TYR A 285 -6.06 1.55 -6.83
CA TYR A 285 -6.69 0.91 -5.66
C TYR A 285 -5.70 0.52 -4.55
N GLU A 286 -4.49 1.09 -4.58
CA GLU A 286 -3.40 0.82 -3.63
C GLU A 286 -3.44 1.74 -2.41
N GLY A 287 -4.20 2.85 -2.48
CA GLY A 287 -4.43 3.77 -1.37
C GLY A 287 -3.44 4.94 -1.27
N ASN A 288 -2.53 5.08 -2.23
CA ASN A 288 -1.57 6.18 -2.33
C ASN A 288 -1.81 7.07 -3.58
N GLU A 289 -3.02 7.06 -4.14
CA GLU A 289 -3.36 7.79 -5.37
C GLU A 289 -3.34 9.30 -5.17
N LEU A 290 -3.87 9.81 -4.06
CA LEU A 290 -4.00 11.26 -3.84
C LEU A 290 -2.65 11.99 -3.77
N PRO A 291 -1.60 11.46 -3.11
CA PRO A 291 -0.27 12.06 -3.19
C PRO A 291 0.31 12.14 -4.61
N VAL A 292 -0.02 11.18 -5.47
CA VAL A 292 0.38 11.19 -6.89
C VAL A 292 -0.38 12.30 -7.62
N VAL A 293 -1.68 12.44 -7.39
CA VAL A 293 -2.46 13.56 -7.94
C VAL A 293 -1.86 14.90 -7.54
N ARG A 294 -1.48 15.06 -6.27
CA ARG A 294 -0.83 16.29 -5.77
C ARG A 294 0.44 16.59 -6.56
N LEU A 295 1.30 15.60 -6.78
CA LEU A 295 2.52 15.75 -7.60
C LEU A 295 2.21 16.18 -9.04
N LEU A 296 1.19 15.58 -9.68
CA LEU A 296 0.83 15.91 -11.05
C LEU A 296 0.30 17.34 -11.17
N LEU A 297 -0.55 17.78 -10.24
CA LEU A 297 -1.04 19.17 -10.18
C LEU A 297 0.11 20.15 -9.91
N GLU A 298 1.03 19.82 -8.99
CA GLU A 298 2.21 20.65 -8.68
C GLU A 298 3.16 20.74 -9.89
N ALA A 299 3.16 19.74 -10.78
CA ALA A 299 3.90 19.76 -12.04
C ALA A 299 3.19 20.49 -13.20
N GLY A 300 1.98 21.01 -12.98
CA GLY A 300 1.22 21.79 -13.97
C GLY A 300 0.30 20.97 -14.88
N LEU A 301 0.06 19.70 -14.57
CA LEU A 301 -0.94 18.88 -15.26
C LEU A 301 -2.36 19.16 -14.74
N ASP A 302 -3.35 18.89 -15.57
CA ASP A 302 -4.76 18.85 -15.16
C ASP A 302 -5.11 17.43 -14.67
N VAL A 303 -5.76 17.33 -13.51
CA VAL A 303 -6.25 16.05 -12.96
C VAL A 303 -7.70 16.22 -12.55
N PRO A 304 -8.66 16.09 -13.49
CA PRO A 304 -10.06 16.44 -13.23
C PRO A 304 -10.78 15.38 -12.40
N TYR A 305 -10.25 14.15 -12.35
CA TYR A 305 -10.84 13.04 -11.62
C TYR A 305 -9.75 12.14 -11.03
N ALA A 306 -9.94 11.81 -9.74
CA ALA A 306 -9.13 10.84 -9.03
C ALA A 306 -10.00 9.87 -8.25
N SER A 307 -9.61 8.59 -8.22
CA SER A 307 -10.34 7.59 -7.46
C SER A 307 -9.42 6.61 -6.74
N THR A 308 -9.89 6.12 -5.60
CA THR A 308 -9.22 5.12 -4.77
C THR A 308 -10.24 4.18 -4.13
N SER A 309 -9.79 2.98 -3.81
CA SER A 309 -10.65 1.95 -3.22
C SER A 309 -10.72 2.02 -1.69
N ILE A 310 -9.78 2.72 -1.06
CA ILE A 310 -9.79 2.93 0.39
C ILE A 310 -10.99 3.81 0.79
N ALA A 311 -11.36 3.75 2.08
CA ALA A 311 -12.27 4.74 2.65
C ALA A 311 -11.57 6.10 2.82
N ARG A 312 -12.37 7.16 2.93
CA ARG A 312 -11.88 8.47 3.37
C ARG A 312 -11.56 8.41 4.85
N MET A 313 -10.29 8.60 5.19
CA MET A 313 -9.76 8.50 6.55
C MET A 313 -9.16 9.83 7.01
N PRO A 314 -9.07 10.11 8.33
CA PRO A 314 -8.47 11.34 8.86
C PRO A 314 -7.01 11.58 8.43
N LEU A 315 -6.26 10.50 8.15
CA LEU A 315 -4.87 10.59 7.68
C LEU A 315 -4.73 11.13 6.25
N GLY A 316 -5.77 11.01 5.42
CA GLY A 316 -5.79 11.50 4.02
C GLY A 316 -6.57 12.80 3.83
N GLU A 317 -7.05 13.41 4.91
CA GLU A 317 -7.99 14.54 4.83
C GLU A 317 -7.34 15.82 4.28
N GLU A 318 -6.05 16.02 4.53
CA GLU A 318 -5.28 17.16 4.01
C GLU A 318 -5.20 17.12 2.48
N ASP A 319 -4.78 15.97 1.92
CA ASP A 319 -4.77 15.78 0.46
C ASP A 319 -6.18 15.90 -0.11
N HIS A 320 -7.21 15.31 0.53
CA HIS A 320 -8.59 15.46 0.06
C HIS A 320 -9.01 16.93 -0.09
N LYS A 321 -8.77 17.76 0.94
CA LYS A 321 -9.16 19.17 0.93
C LYS A 321 -8.44 19.96 -0.14
N VAL A 322 -7.11 19.81 -0.22
CA VAL A 322 -6.29 20.53 -1.20
C VAL A 322 -6.70 20.16 -2.62
N LEU A 323 -6.80 18.87 -2.92
CA LEU A 323 -7.14 18.39 -4.25
C LEU A 323 -8.57 18.78 -4.67
N SER A 324 -9.53 18.72 -3.75
CA SER A 324 -10.91 19.17 -4.04
C SER A 324 -10.96 20.69 -4.31
N MET A 325 -10.18 21.48 -3.56
CA MET A 325 -10.06 22.93 -3.77
C MET A 325 -9.42 23.26 -5.12
N LEU A 326 -8.46 22.45 -5.58
CA LEU A 326 -7.83 22.56 -6.90
C LEU A 326 -8.71 22.01 -8.04
N GLY A 327 -9.92 21.51 -7.74
CA GLY A 327 -10.92 21.12 -8.74
C GLY A 327 -10.95 19.63 -9.12
N THR A 328 -10.14 18.78 -8.48
CA THR A 328 -10.18 17.32 -8.72
C THR A 328 -11.44 16.70 -8.10
N GLU A 329 -12.26 16.01 -8.90
CA GLU A 329 -13.34 15.16 -8.39
C GLU A 329 -12.73 13.90 -7.75
N ILE A 330 -12.88 13.72 -6.43
CA ILE A 330 -12.35 12.55 -5.71
C ILE A 330 -13.44 11.52 -5.43
N ARG A 331 -13.19 10.26 -5.80
CA ARG A 331 -14.04 9.10 -5.46
C ARG A 331 -13.31 8.13 -4.53
N TYR A 332 -13.89 7.91 -3.35
CA TYR A 332 -13.49 6.84 -2.44
C TYR A 332 -14.40 5.63 -2.62
N ARG A 333 -13.94 4.44 -2.22
CA ARG A 333 -14.71 3.19 -2.36
C ARG A 333 -15.25 2.99 -3.78
N LYS A 334 -14.44 3.35 -4.77
CA LYS A 334 -14.85 3.39 -6.18
C LYS A 334 -15.32 2.04 -6.72
N TYR A 335 -16.09 2.09 -7.80
CA TYR A 335 -16.33 0.95 -8.70
C TYR A 335 -15.83 1.23 -10.11
N LEU A 336 -15.61 0.18 -10.89
CA LEU A 336 -15.03 0.29 -12.23
C LEU A 336 -15.89 1.17 -13.16
N GLU A 337 -17.21 1.05 -13.06
CA GLU A 337 -18.17 1.78 -13.89
C GLU A 337 -18.08 3.31 -13.66
N GLU A 338 -17.81 3.74 -12.42
CA GLU A 338 -17.63 5.17 -12.11
C GLU A 338 -16.37 5.73 -12.77
N ASP A 339 -15.29 4.95 -12.79
CA ASP A 339 -14.05 5.33 -13.47
C ASP A 339 -14.22 5.35 -14.99
N MET A 340 -14.94 4.36 -15.55
CA MET A 340 -15.26 4.31 -16.98
C MET A 340 -16.09 5.53 -17.41
N ASP A 341 -17.09 5.89 -16.60
CA ASP A 341 -17.89 7.10 -16.81
C ASP A 341 -17.03 8.37 -16.73
N ALA A 342 -16.05 8.42 -15.82
CA ALA A 342 -15.10 9.53 -15.74
C ALA A 342 -14.25 9.64 -17.01
N VAL A 343 -13.72 8.52 -17.52
CA VAL A 343 -12.98 8.51 -18.80
C VAL A 343 -13.83 9.01 -19.96
N ILE A 344 -15.10 8.60 -20.05
CA ILE A 344 -16.02 9.08 -21.10
C ILE A 344 -16.29 10.59 -20.97
N ARG A 345 -16.51 11.07 -19.74
CA ARG A 345 -16.90 12.46 -19.45
C ARG A 345 -15.75 13.43 -19.66
N TYR A 346 -14.60 13.13 -19.08
CA TYR A 346 -13.44 14.03 -19.06
C TYR A 346 -12.54 13.89 -20.28
N LYS A 347 -12.58 12.73 -20.98
CA LYS A 347 -11.77 12.45 -22.18
C LYS A 347 -10.28 12.80 -21.96
N PRO A 348 -9.63 12.21 -20.95
CA PRO A 348 -8.27 12.59 -20.58
C PRO A 348 -7.26 12.25 -21.69
N ASP A 349 -6.10 12.89 -21.65
CA ASP A 349 -4.96 12.55 -22.50
C ASP A 349 -4.23 11.31 -22.00
N LEU A 350 -4.33 10.97 -20.70
CA LEU A 350 -3.72 9.78 -20.09
C LEU A 350 -4.60 9.21 -18.97
N VAL A 351 -4.63 7.89 -18.85
CA VAL A 351 -5.22 7.19 -17.69
C VAL A 351 -4.15 6.42 -16.93
N ILE A 352 -4.05 6.65 -15.62
CA ILE A 352 -3.26 5.83 -14.70
C ILE A 352 -4.25 5.05 -13.84
N GLY A 353 -4.62 3.85 -14.29
CA GLY A 353 -5.82 3.16 -13.82
C GLY A 353 -5.59 1.76 -13.27
N THR A 354 -6.68 1.03 -13.11
CA THR A 354 -6.66 -0.43 -12.91
C THR A 354 -6.54 -1.14 -14.26
N THR A 355 -6.12 -2.41 -14.28
CA THR A 355 -5.99 -3.19 -15.53
C THR A 355 -7.25 -3.13 -16.40
N SER A 356 -8.44 -3.22 -15.79
CA SER A 356 -9.72 -3.16 -16.50
C SER A 356 -10.00 -1.77 -17.07
N LEU A 357 -9.73 -0.71 -16.30
CA LEU A 357 -9.91 0.66 -16.76
C LEU A 357 -8.92 1.02 -17.89
N ASP A 358 -7.69 0.52 -17.79
CA ASP A 358 -6.67 0.76 -18.81
C ASP A 358 -7.04 0.13 -20.14
N SER A 359 -7.56 -1.11 -20.13
CA SER A 359 -8.08 -1.74 -21.34
C SER A 359 -9.19 -0.91 -21.96
N PHE A 360 -10.15 -0.45 -21.14
CA PHE A 360 -11.25 0.40 -21.58
C PHE A 360 -10.79 1.73 -22.19
N ALA A 361 -9.75 2.36 -21.61
CA ALA A 361 -9.15 3.58 -22.12
C ALA A 361 -8.39 3.35 -23.44
N LYS A 362 -7.63 2.25 -23.53
CA LYS A 362 -6.86 1.89 -24.74
C LYS A 362 -7.74 1.59 -25.93
N GLU A 363 -8.86 0.90 -25.74
CA GLU A 363 -9.90 0.71 -26.78
C GLU A 363 -10.44 2.04 -27.32
N ARG A 364 -10.33 3.12 -26.54
CA ARG A 364 -10.72 4.47 -26.94
C ARG A 364 -9.61 5.28 -27.58
N GLY A 365 -8.41 4.72 -27.72
CA GLY A 365 -7.25 5.42 -28.27
C GLY A 365 -6.61 6.38 -27.27
N ILE A 366 -6.83 6.15 -25.97
CA ILE A 366 -6.22 6.91 -24.87
C ILE A 366 -5.07 6.07 -24.31
N PRO A 367 -3.83 6.61 -24.21
CA PRO A 367 -2.76 5.90 -23.53
C PRO A 367 -3.14 5.64 -22.08
N ALA A 368 -2.89 4.42 -21.61
CA ALA A 368 -3.19 4.05 -20.23
C ALA A 368 -2.15 3.09 -19.64
N ILE A 369 -1.91 3.22 -18.34
CA ILE A 369 -0.95 2.40 -17.61
C ILE A 369 -1.48 1.95 -16.26
N TYR A 370 -1.11 0.72 -15.91
CA TYR A 370 -1.61 0.09 -14.70
C TYR A 370 -0.90 0.63 -13.48
N TYR A 371 -1.69 1.21 -12.57
CA TYR A 371 -1.24 1.96 -11.41
C TYR A 371 -0.29 1.14 -10.51
N THR A 372 -0.69 -0.07 -10.10
CA THR A 372 0.12 -0.87 -9.16
C THR A 372 1.54 -1.14 -9.69
N ASN A 373 1.67 -1.46 -10.99
CA ASN A 373 2.97 -1.83 -11.58
C ASN A 373 3.83 -0.61 -11.92
N ASN A 374 3.20 0.50 -12.30
CA ASN A 374 3.91 1.65 -12.84
C ASN A 374 4.10 2.77 -11.81
N ILE A 375 3.33 2.77 -10.73
CA ILE A 375 3.41 3.74 -9.65
C ILE A 375 3.83 3.06 -8.35
N SER A 376 3.02 2.14 -7.81
CA SER A 376 3.26 1.57 -6.48
C SER A 376 4.44 0.59 -6.38
N ALA A 377 4.95 0.11 -7.52
CA ALA A 377 6.13 -0.75 -7.57
C ALA A 377 7.43 0.01 -7.92
N ARG A 378 7.43 1.35 -7.81
CA ARG A 378 8.58 2.20 -8.13
C ARG A 378 8.88 3.21 -7.02
N PRO A 379 10.10 3.77 -6.99
CA PRO A 379 10.41 4.91 -6.15
C PRO A 379 9.43 6.07 -6.38
N LEU A 380 8.82 6.57 -5.30
CA LEU A 380 7.81 7.63 -5.34
C LEU A 380 8.20 8.87 -4.51
N PHE A 381 9.16 8.73 -3.59
CA PHE A 381 9.47 9.78 -2.63
C PHE A 381 10.65 10.66 -3.07
N PHE A 382 10.66 11.89 -2.54
CA PHE A 382 11.66 12.92 -2.82
C PHE A 382 11.84 13.22 -4.32
N ALA A 383 12.95 13.88 -4.65
CA ALA A 383 13.29 14.27 -6.01
C ALA A 383 13.37 13.08 -7.00
N ALA A 384 13.87 11.92 -6.55
CA ALA A 384 13.99 10.73 -7.38
C ALA A 384 12.62 10.17 -7.80
N GLY A 385 11.66 10.13 -6.86
CA GLY A 385 10.29 9.73 -7.15
C GLY A 385 9.58 10.70 -8.09
N ALA A 386 9.70 12.01 -7.83
CA ALA A 386 9.15 13.04 -8.70
C ALA A 386 9.67 12.91 -10.14
N ALA A 387 10.99 12.78 -10.33
CA ALA A 387 11.61 12.59 -11.64
C ALA A 387 11.13 11.32 -12.35
N THR A 388 10.99 10.22 -11.61
CA THR A 388 10.57 8.92 -12.14
C THR A 388 9.12 8.97 -12.64
N VAL A 389 8.20 9.48 -11.83
CA VAL A 389 6.78 9.56 -12.18
C VAL A 389 6.55 10.55 -13.30
N LEU A 390 7.09 11.77 -13.20
CA LEU A 390 6.89 12.80 -14.22
C LEU A 390 7.57 12.44 -15.55
N GLY A 391 8.74 11.79 -15.53
CA GLY A 391 9.38 11.29 -16.74
C GLY A 391 8.53 10.25 -17.47
N MET A 392 7.92 9.33 -16.73
CA MET A 392 7.00 8.35 -17.31
C MET A 392 5.75 9.00 -17.88
N VAL A 393 5.10 9.90 -17.11
CA VAL A 393 3.88 10.60 -17.55
C VAL A 393 4.16 11.44 -18.79
N SER A 394 5.28 12.17 -18.81
CA SER A 394 5.73 12.95 -19.97
C SER A 394 5.88 12.07 -21.22
N GLY A 395 6.57 10.93 -21.10
CA GLY A 395 6.75 10.01 -22.22
C GLY A 395 5.45 9.40 -22.75
N LEU A 396 4.45 9.17 -21.88
CA LEU A 396 3.15 8.65 -22.28
C LEU A 396 2.27 9.70 -22.95
N LEU A 397 2.24 10.92 -22.41
CA LEU A 397 1.52 12.04 -23.01
C LEU A 397 2.05 12.37 -24.41
N ALA A 398 3.36 12.26 -24.62
CA ALA A 398 3.99 12.42 -25.94
C ALA A 398 3.53 11.37 -26.97
N ARG A 399 2.94 10.24 -26.54
CA ARG A 399 2.46 9.15 -27.41
C ARG A 399 0.96 9.20 -27.68
N LYS A 400 0.22 10.22 -27.21
CA LYS A 400 -1.24 10.28 -27.34
C LYS A 400 -1.73 10.10 -28.79
N ASP A 401 -1.05 10.70 -29.76
CA ASP A 401 -1.46 10.64 -31.16
C ASP A 401 -1.20 9.25 -31.78
N VAL A 402 -0.19 8.52 -31.30
CA VAL A 402 0.04 7.12 -31.71
C VAL A 402 -1.15 6.23 -31.34
N PHE A 403 -1.69 6.38 -30.12
CA PHE A 403 -2.86 5.60 -29.70
C PHE A 403 -4.12 5.95 -30.50
N ARG A 404 -4.28 7.23 -30.89
CA ARG A 404 -5.37 7.65 -31.78
C ARG A 404 -5.24 7.02 -33.15
N SER A 405 -4.07 7.11 -33.78
CA SER A 405 -3.80 6.49 -35.09
C SER A 405 -3.96 4.96 -35.06
N MET A 406 -3.53 4.30 -33.99
CA MET A 406 -3.76 2.85 -33.82
C MET A 406 -5.24 2.52 -33.79
N LYS A 407 -6.05 3.28 -33.05
CA LYS A 407 -7.50 3.07 -33.03
C LYS A 407 -8.12 3.29 -34.40
N GLU A 408 -7.80 4.41 -35.05
CA GLU A 408 -8.29 4.74 -36.40
C GLU A 408 -8.03 3.59 -37.36
N TYR A 409 -6.81 3.03 -37.37
CA TYR A 409 -6.42 1.89 -38.21
C TYR A 409 -7.31 0.65 -38.00
N PHE A 410 -7.70 0.31 -36.78
CA PHE A 410 -8.55 -0.86 -36.49
C PHE A 410 -10.06 -0.59 -36.61
N THR A 411 -10.47 0.68 -36.70
CA THR A 411 -11.88 1.08 -36.89
C THR A 411 -12.23 1.38 -38.35
N THR A 412 -11.22 1.39 -39.23
CA THR A 412 -11.37 1.48 -40.68
C THR A 412 -11.37 0.07 -41.26
#